data_AF-A0A1Q7ZIV4-F1
#
_entry.id   AF-A0A1Q7ZIV4-F1
#
_cell.length_a   1.000
_cell.length_b   1.000
_cell.length_c   1.000
_cell.angle_alpha   90.00
_cell.angle_beta   90.00
_cell.angle_gamma   90.00
#
_symmetry.space_group_name_H-M   'P 1'
#
loop_
_entity.id
_entity.type
_entity.pdbx_description
1 polymer ?
#
loop_
_entity_poly.entity_id
_entity_poly.type
_entity_poly.pdbx_seq_one_letter_code
_entity_poly.pdbx_strand_id
1 'polypeptide(L)'
;MKKALCGLAALLIAASTTPVLPGVGNGAPSGAHYDLNIIGVANPKTSPMTDSGRHTIFVGLGQTDTKVTSKIYLIPGSFAVCDGNAFDPAFDCLGAQIQGQGAVFQLPCNTSAPSDITCGMGTVSASYTVWARALGQPGGSAVITTCGTDETGTVVCSSSNTLNVLTRHPGKESFTNVTNELTTLTGCYVQNGTTICQTVPLFSGGLQDFFWQYDNNHLKLAQLRFYLNP
;
A
#
# COMPACT_ATOMS: atom_id res chain seq x y z
N MET A 1 20.97 -59.93 -43.02
CA MET A 1 20.62 -58.58 -43.49
C MET A 1 19.32 -58.15 -42.82
N LYS A 2 19.38 -57.23 -41.85
CA LYS A 2 18.25 -56.41 -41.37
C LYS A 2 18.89 -55.26 -40.58
N LYS A 3 18.92 -54.07 -41.18
CA LYS A 3 19.57 -52.87 -40.65
C LYS A 3 18.68 -52.29 -39.55
N ALA A 4 19.24 -52.08 -38.36
CA ALA A 4 18.62 -51.30 -37.29
C ALA A 4 18.67 -49.82 -37.69
N LEU A 5 17.51 -49.17 -37.74
CA LEU A 5 17.39 -47.74 -38.04
C LEU A 5 17.32 -46.98 -36.72
N CYS A 6 18.35 -46.16 -36.48
CA CYS A 6 18.46 -45.20 -35.40
C CYS A 6 17.51 -44.03 -35.67
N GLY A 7 16.58 -43.73 -34.76
CA GLY A 7 15.74 -42.54 -34.80
C GLY A 7 15.99 -41.68 -33.56
N LEU A 8 16.90 -40.72 -33.66
CA LEU A 8 17.14 -39.71 -32.62
C LEU A 8 16.14 -38.56 -32.84
N ALA A 9 15.11 -38.45 -32.01
CA ALA A 9 14.22 -37.30 -32.01
C ALA A 9 14.87 -36.17 -31.19
N ALA A 10 15.37 -35.14 -31.89
CA ALA A 10 15.85 -33.92 -31.25
C ALA A 10 14.66 -33.03 -30.87
N LEU A 11 14.35 -32.94 -29.58
CA LEU A 11 13.36 -32.02 -29.03
C LEU A 11 13.96 -30.61 -28.99
N LEU A 12 13.56 -29.73 -29.91
CA LEU A 12 13.90 -28.30 -29.81
C LEU A 12 13.04 -27.64 -28.73
N ILE A 13 13.66 -27.33 -27.59
CA ILE A 13 13.07 -26.47 -26.56
C ILE A 13 13.29 -25.02 -27.01
N ALA A 14 12.25 -24.38 -27.51
CA ALA A 14 12.27 -22.95 -27.78
C ALA A 14 12.23 -22.18 -26.44
N ALA A 15 13.38 -21.72 -25.97
CA ALA A 15 13.46 -20.79 -24.85
C ALA A 15 12.94 -19.42 -25.31
N SER A 16 11.70 -19.08 -24.94
CA SER A 16 11.16 -17.74 -25.09
C SER A 16 11.91 -16.81 -24.13
N THR A 17 12.91 -16.09 -24.64
CA THR A 17 13.52 -14.98 -23.91
C THR A 17 12.58 -13.79 -24.02
N THR A 18 11.84 -13.51 -22.94
CA THR A 18 11.15 -12.23 -22.82
C THR A 18 12.23 -11.13 -22.73
N PRO A 19 12.14 -10.07 -23.53
CA PRO A 19 13.08 -8.97 -23.41
C PRO A 19 12.86 -8.27 -22.07
N VAL A 20 13.79 -8.47 -21.14
CA VAL A 20 13.93 -7.60 -19.96
C VAL A 20 14.50 -6.29 -20.48
N LEU A 21 13.67 -5.24 -20.55
CA LEU A 21 14.16 -3.90 -20.77
C LEU A 21 14.98 -3.48 -19.52
N PRO A 22 16.27 -3.16 -19.63
CA PRO A 22 17.04 -2.65 -18.51
C PRO A 22 16.62 -1.20 -18.27
N GLY A 23 15.69 -0.98 -17.34
CA GLY A 23 15.43 0.35 -16.81
C GLY A 23 16.62 0.81 -15.97
N VAL A 24 17.49 1.64 -16.55
CA VAL A 24 18.54 2.35 -15.81
C VAL A 24 17.85 3.36 -14.88
N GLY A 25 17.57 2.97 -13.63
CA GLY A 25 16.76 3.80 -12.72
C GLY A 25 16.73 3.31 -11.27
N ASN A 26 15.86 3.92 -10.46
CA ASN A 26 15.58 3.51 -9.08
C ASN A 26 14.43 2.48 -9.00
N GLY A 27 13.99 1.90 -10.11
CA GLY A 27 12.89 0.95 -10.19
C GLY A 27 11.49 1.56 -10.39
N ALA A 28 11.31 2.87 -10.21
CA ALA A 28 10.03 3.55 -10.41
C ALA A 28 9.92 4.22 -11.79
N PRO A 29 8.69 4.56 -12.24
CA PRO A 29 8.46 5.41 -13.40
C PRO A 29 9.17 6.76 -13.30
N SER A 30 9.41 7.39 -14.45
CA SER A 30 9.86 8.79 -14.51
C SER A 30 8.66 9.72 -14.69
N GLY A 31 8.74 10.94 -14.17
CA GLY A 31 7.68 11.95 -14.33
C GLY A 31 7.20 12.54 -13.01
N ALA A 32 6.15 13.37 -13.09
CA ALA A 32 5.52 13.98 -11.92
C ALA A 32 4.88 12.91 -11.04
N HIS A 33 5.09 13.02 -9.73
CA HIS A 33 4.54 12.13 -8.72
C HIS A 33 4.36 12.87 -7.40
N TYR A 34 3.50 12.32 -6.56
CA TYR A 34 3.44 12.66 -5.15
C TYR A 34 4.35 11.71 -4.35
N ASP A 35 5.28 12.24 -3.56
CA ASP A 35 6.07 11.45 -2.61
C ASP A 35 5.38 11.43 -1.24
N LEU A 36 5.35 10.25 -0.61
CA LEU A 36 4.97 10.08 0.80
C LEU A 36 6.07 9.31 1.53
N ASN A 37 6.53 9.85 2.65
CA ASN A 37 7.48 9.20 3.54
C ASN A 37 6.78 8.75 4.82
N ILE A 38 6.79 7.45 5.12
CA ILE A 38 6.32 6.92 6.40
C ILE A 38 7.55 6.60 7.24
N ILE A 39 7.73 7.37 8.32
CA ILE A 39 8.94 7.37 9.14
C ILE A 39 8.64 6.71 10.48
N GLY A 40 9.36 5.63 10.79
CA GLY A 40 9.33 5.00 12.10
C GLY A 40 10.09 5.85 13.12
N VAL A 41 9.43 6.21 14.22
CA VAL A 41 10.06 6.94 15.35
C VAL A 41 9.93 6.18 16.67
N ALA A 42 11.02 6.14 17.44
CA ALA A 42 11.04 5.49 18.75
C ALA A 42 10.29 6.30 19.81
N ASN A 43 10.32 7.64 19.69
CA ASN A 43 9.62 8.55 20.58
C ASN A 43 8.41 9.12 19.85
N PRO A 44 7.20 9.00 20.42
CA PRO A 44 5.99 9.61 19.88
C PRO A 44 6.19 11.11 19.61
N LYS A 45 5.56 11.59 18.54
CA LYS A 45 5.49 13.03 18.25
C LYS A 45 4.39 13.65 19.12
N THR A 46 4.67 14.82 19.67
CA THR A 46 3.73 15.58 20.52
C THR A 46 3.13 16.80 19.83
N SER A 47 3.65 17.16 18.66
CA SER A 47 3.06 18.19 17.81
C SER A 47 1.93 17.56 16.98
N PRO A 48 0.77 18.23 16.82
CA PRO A 48 -0.38 17.66 16.11
C PRO A 48 -0.10 17.29 14.65
N MET A 49 0.79 18.01 13.98
CA MET A 49 1.18 17.75 12.59
C MET A 49 0.06 17.76 11.52
N THR A 50 -1.03 18.50 11.77
CA THR A 50 -2.24 18.58 10.93
C THR A 50 -2.20 19.61 9.78
N ASP A 51 -1.03 20.15 9.43
CA ASP A 51 -0.91 21.00 8.23
C ASP A 51 -0.75 20.15 6.96
N SER A 52 -1.50 20.51 5.92
CA SER A 52 -1.68 19.71 4.70
C SER A 52 -0.53 19.80 3.68
N GLY A 53 0.48 20.64 3.93
CA GLY A 53 1.65 20.79 3.06
C GLY A 53 2.72 19.72 3.26
N ARG A 54 2.46 18.72 4.13
CA ARG A 54 3.43 17.68 4.47
C ARG A 54 3.31 16.47 3.55
N HIS A 55 4.45 15.82 3.39
CA HIS A 55 4.64 14.58 2.63
C HIS A 55 5.17 13.46 3.54
N THR A 56 4.90 13.57 4.85
CA THR A 56 5.51 12.72 5.88
C THR A 56 4.49 12.32 6.92
N ILE A 57 4.47 11.04 7.26
CA ILE A 57 3.71 10.45 8.37
C ILE A 57 4.69 9.80 9.35
N PHE A 58 4.49 10.00 10.64
CA PHE A 58 5.26 9.39 11.71
C PHE A 58 4.47 8.26 12.36
N VAL A 59 5.08 7.08 12.39
CA VAL A 59 4.51 5.85 12.97
C VAL A 59 5.42 5.29 14.05
N GLY A 60 4.89 4.37 14.86
CA GLY A 60 5.67 3.63 15.84
C GLY A 60 6.85 2.92 15.21
N LEU A 61 8.03 3.03 15.81
CA LEU A 61 9.20 2.24 15.42
C LEU A 61 9.27 1.00 16.31
N GLY A 62 9.03 -0.17 15.74
CA GLY A 62 9.30 -1.43 16.42
C GLY A 62 10.78 -1.63 16.73
N GLN A 63 11.07 -2.66 17.51
CA GLN A 63 12.42 -3.17 17.72
C GLN A 63 12.61 -4.43 16.86
N THR A 64 13.84 -4.92 16.76
CA THR A 64 14.09 -6.22 16.11
C THR A 64 13.20 -7.28 16.74
N ASP A 65 12.41 -7.98 15.91
CA ASP A 65 11.49 -9.04 16.30
C ASP A 65 10.31 -8.62 17.21
N THR A 66 10.13 -7.32 17.44
CA THR A 66 8.99 -6.75 18.16
C THR A 66 8.33 -5.67 17.33
N LYS A 67 7.24 -6.02 16.65
CA LYS A 67 6.50 -5.08 15.81
C LYS A 67 5.64 -4.12 16.65
N VAL A 68 5.54 -2.88 16.18
CA VAL A 68 4.56 -1.89 16.66
C VAL A 68 3.62 -1.55 15.51
N THR A 69 2.33 -1.60 15.78
CA THR A 69 1.29 -1.31 14.79
C THR A 69 0.84 0.15 14.92
N SER A 70 0.77 0.84 13.80
CA SER A 70 0.14 2.16 13.68
C SER A 70 -0.95 2.12 12.60
N LYS A 71 -2.01 2.91 12.77
CA LYS A 71 -3.05 3.07 11.75
C LYS A 71 -2.84 4.37 10.99
N ILE A 72 -2.95 4.28 9.67
CA ILE A 72 -3.00 5.43 8.76
C ILE A 72 -4.36 5.38 8.08
N TYR A 73 -5.29 6.23 8.51
CA TYR A 73 -6.63 6.31 7.95
C TYR A 73 -6.60 6.94 6.58
N LEU A 74 -7.44 6.42 5.70
CA LEU A 74 -7.52 6.81 4.30
C LEU A 74 -8.83 7.53 4.07
N ILE A 75 -8.77 8.68 3.41
CA ILE A 75 -9.95 9.46 3.04
C ILE A 75 -9.89 9.84 1.55
N PRO A 76 -11.05 9.97 0.86
CA PRO A 76 -11.07 10.32 -0.55
C PRO A 76 -10.63 11.78 -0.77
N GLY A 77 -9.86 12.03 -1.82
CA GLY A 77 -9.51 13.37 -2.30
C GLY A 77 -8.18 13.43 -3.06
N SER A 78 -7.55 14.60 -3.16
CA SER A 78 -6.21 14.72 -3.76
C SER A 78 -5.14 14.16 -2.82
N PHE A 79 -3.99 13.75 -3.37
CA PHE A 79 -2.88 13.26 -2.53
C PHE A 79 -2.43 14.33 -1.52
N ALA A 80 -2.61 14.07 -0.24
CA ALA A 80 -2.21 14.95 0.84
C ALA A 80 -2.05 14.19 2.16
N VAL A 81 -1.08 14.56 2.98
CA VAL A 81 -1.09 14.16 4.40
C VAL A 81 -1.97 15.16 5.15
N CYS A 82 -3.12 14.72 5.64
CA CYS A 82 -3.99 15.57 6.45
C CYS A 82 -3.51 15.62 7.90
N ASP A 83 -3.02 14.48 8.39
CA ASP A 83 -2.48 14.34 9.72
C ASP A 83 -1.26 13.43 9.67
N GLY A 84 -0.10 13.99 9.98
CA GLY A 84 1.17 13.30 9.94
C GLY A 84 1.51 12.51 11.21
N ASN A 85 0.67 12.53 12.25
CA ASN A 85 0.99 11.96 13.54
C ASN A 85 0.13 10.72 13.86
N ALA A 86 0.74 9.54 14.00
CA ALA A 86 -0.02 8.33 14.34
C ALA A 86 -0.19 8.10 15.85
N PHE A 87 0.22 9.04 16.70
CA PHE A 87 0.26 8.86 18.16
C PHE A 87 -0.83 9.63 18.92
N ASP A 88 -1.57 10.52 18.26
CA ASP A 88 -2.61 11.38 18.78
C ASP A 88 -3.91 11.22 17.96
N PRO A 89 -5.03 11.87 18.35
CA PRO A 89 -6.29 11.75 17.62
C PRO A 89 -6.14 12.13 16.15
N ALA A 90 -6.79 11.37 15.28
CA ALA A 90 -6.65 11.52 13.83
C ALA A 90 -7.61 12.59 13.28
N PHE A 91 -7.08 13.57 12.55
CA PHE A 91 -7.88 14.64 11.93
C PHE A 91 -7.87 14.57 10.40
N ASP A 92 -9.03 14.79 9.78
CA ASP A 92 -9.11 14.93 8.33
C ASP A 92 -8.54 16.28 7.84
N CYS A 93 -8.48 16.47 6.52
CA CYS A 93 -7.93 17.68 5.92
C CYS A 93 -8.77 18.95 6.18
N LEU A 94 -9.96 18.82 6.78
CA LEU A 94 -10.82 19.91 7.22
C LEU A 94 -10.71 20.18 8.73
N GLY A 95 -9.89 19.41 9.44
CA GLY A 95 -9.69 19.51 10.88
C GLY A 95 -10.77 18.82 11.71
N ALA A 96 -11.60 17.96 11.13
CA ALA A 96 -12.54 17.15 11.87
C ALA A 96 -11.84 15.89 12.41
N GLN A 97 -12.00 15.62 13.70
CA GLN A 97 -11.50 14.38 14.29
C GLN A 97 -12.30 13.20 13.73
N ILE A 98 -11.63 12.25 13.09
CA ILE A 98 -12.28 11.06 12.52
C ILE A 98 -12.08 9.82 13.39
N GLN A 99 -10.99 9.77 14.17
CA GLN A 99 -10.62 8.60 14.97
C GLN A 99 -9.90 8.99 16.27
N GLY A 100 -9.89 8.08 17.25
CA GLY A 100 -9.28 8.32 18.56
C GLY A 100 -7.75 8.36 18.56
N GLN A 101 -7.11 7.69 17.59
CA GLN A 101 -5.66 7.71 17.41
C GLN A 101 -5.28 7.28 15.99
N GLY A 102 -4.38 8.00 15.32
CA GLY A 102 -3.79 7.57 14.04
C GLY A 102 -3.49 8.73 13.11
N ALA A 103 -2.72 8.46 12.06
CA ALA A 103 -2.44 9.44 11.01
C ALA A 103 -3.53 9.42 9.94
N VAL A 104 -3.58 10.42 9.07
CA VAL A 104 -4.56 10.52 7.99
C VAL A 104 -3.89 10.89 6.66
N PHE A 105 -4.12 10.06 5.65
CA PHE A 105 -3.69 10.28 4.28
C PHE A 105 -4.90 10.38 3.35
N GLN A 106 -4.95 11.45 2.57
CA GLN A 106 -5.96 11.66 1.53
C GLN A 106 -5.41 11.17 0.18
N LEU A 107 -6.24 10.44 -0.55
CA LEU A 107 -5.93 9.92 -1.88
C LEU A 107 -7.22 9.64 -2.67
N PRO A 108 -7.20 9.67 -4.01
CA PRO A 108 -8.38 9.38 -4.79
C PRO A 108 -8.65 7.87 -4.79
N CYS A 109 -9.89 7.46 -5.01
CA CYS A 109 -10.17 6.06 -5.34
C CYS A 109 -9.43 5.68 -6.64
N ASN A 110 -8.71 4.56 -6.64
CA ASN A 110 -7.92 4.12 -7.79
C ASN A 110 -8.80 3.41 -8.84
N THR A 111 -9.04 4.06 -9.97
CA THR A 111 -9.85 3.48 -11.06
C THR A 111 -9.12 2.45 -11.91
N SER A 112 -7.80 2.31 -11.76
CA SER A 112 -6.99 1.30 -12.46
C SER A 112 -6.69 0.06 -11.63
N ALA A 113 -7.06 0.03 -10.35
CA ALA A 113 -6.82 -1.14 -9.52
C ALA A 113 -7.79 -2.28 -9.88
N PRO A 114 -7.29 -3.50 -10.12
CA PRO A 114 -8.14 -4.65 -10.44
C PRO A 114 -9.04 -4.96 -9.23
N SER A 115 -10.35 -4.87 -9.43
CA SER A 115 -11.35 -5.05 -8.40
C SER A 115 -12.65 -5.58 -8.99
N ASP A 116 -13.44 -6.27 -8.16
CA ASP A 116 -14.71 -6.87 -8.55
C ASP A 116 -15.83 -5.82 -8.66
N ILE A 117 -15.64 -4.65 -8.03
CA ILE A 117 -16.54 -3.50 -8.09
C ILE A 117 -15.76 -2.20 -8.33
N THR A 118 -16.45 -1.15 -8.76
CA THR A 118 -15.84 0.15 -9.03
C THR A 118 -15.80 1.07 -7.81
N CYS A 119 -15.08 2.19 -7.93
CA CYS A 119 -15.17 3.30 -6.98
C CYS A 119 -16.63 3.68 -6.68
N GLY A 120 -16.89 4.07 -5.42
CA GLY A 120 -18.20 4.57 -5.01
C GLY A 120 -18.65 5.79 -5.83
N MET A 121 -19.95 5.89 -6.11
CA MET A 121 -20.49 7.05 -6.81
C MET A 121 -20.27 8.33 -6.00
N GLY A 122 -19.83 9.39 -6.67
CA GLY A 122 -19.54 10.68 -6.01
C GLY A 122 -18.19 10.74 -5.29
N THR A 123 -17.45 9.64 -5.22
CA THR A 123 -16.09 9.61 -4.66
C THR A 123 -15.09 10.22 -5.63
N VAL A 124 -14.21 11.10 -5.13
CA VAL A 124 -13.05 11.59 -5.90
C VAL A 124 -12.20 10.40 -6.34
N SER A 125 -11.99 10.27 -7.65
CA SER A 125 -11.31 9.10 -8.24
C SER A 125 -10.30 9.52 -9.32
N ALA A 126 -9.30 8.68 -9.52
CA ALA A 126 -8.25 8.87 -10.52
C ALA A 126 -7.61 7.51 -10.85
N SER A 127 -6.99 7.41 -12.03
CA SER A 127 -6.13 6.28 -12.36
C SER A 127 -4.69 6.60 -11.94
N TYR A 128 -4.06 5.72 -11.15
CA TYR A 128 -2.68 5.91 -10.71
C TYR A 128 -1.99 4.60 -10.34
N THR A 129 -0.66 4.65 -10.30
CA THR A 129 0.19 3.56 -9.76
C THR A 129 0.92 4.02 -8.50
N VAL A 130 1.15 3.07 -7.59
CA VAL A 130 1.86 3.26 -6.33
C VAL A 130 3.13 2.43 -6.33
N TRP A 131 4.24 3.05 -5.95
CA TRP A 131 5.55 2.42 -5.91
C TRP A 131 6.18 2.61 -4.54
N ALA A 132 6.66 1.53 -3.92
CA ALA A 132 7.25 1.56 -2.58
C ALA A 132 8.71 1.09 -2.57
N ARG A 133 9.50 1.63 -1.64
CA ARG A 133 10.80 1.07 -1.24
C ARG A 133 11.07 1.31 0.24
N ALA A 134 11.84 0.43 0.85
CA ALA A 134 12.42 0.66 2.18
C ALA A 134 13.68 1.53 2.08
N LEU A 135 13.93 2.40 3.04
CA LEU A 135 15.14 3.22 3.15
C LEU A 135 15.60 3.34 4.62
N GLY A 136 16.75 3.99 4.82
CA GLY A 136 17.37 4.18 6.13
C GLY A 136 18.31 3.03 6.50
N GLN A 137 18.41 2.76 7.81
CA GLN A 137 19.29 1.72 8.36
C GLN A 137 18.80 0.31 7.94
N PRO A 138 19.70 -0.56 7.41
CA PRO A 138 19.39 -1.95 7.10
C PRO A 138 18.92 -2.79 8.28
N GLY A 139 18.13 -3.83 7.97
CA GLY A 139 17.64 -4.83 8.93
C GLY A 139 16.21 -4.60 9.44
N GLY A 140 15.56 -3.49 9.07
CA GLY A 140 14.16 -3.23 9.38
C GLY A 140 13.21 -3.69 8.28
N SER A 141 11.99 -4.02 8.65
CA SER A 141 10.88 -4.28 7.72
C SER A 141 9.56 -3.68 8.19
N ALA A 142 8.63 -3.52 7.28
CA ALA A 142 7.24 -3.20 7.62
C ALA A 142 6.28 -4.00 6.76
N VAL A 143 5.13 -4.36 7.33
CA VAL A 143 3.99 -4.91 6.59
C VAL A 143 2.92 -3.84 6.55
N ILE A 144 2.40 -3.56 5.36
CA ILE A 144 1.31 -2.61 5.17
C ILE A 144 0.12 -3.39 4.64
N THR A 145 -0.97 -3.40 5.41
CA THR A 145 -2.19 -4.11 5.07
C THR A 145 -3.34 -3.12 4.96
N THR A 146 -4.01 -3.11 3.82
CA THR A 146 -5.26 -2.36 3.65
C THR A 146 -6.38 -3.06 4.44
N CYS A 147 -7.05 -2.31 5.30
CA CYS A 147 -8.15 -2.76 6.13
C CYS A 147 -9.31 -1.76 6.06
N GLY A 148 -10.48 -2.18 6.53
CA GLY A 148 -11.64 -1.35 6.73
C GLY A 148 -12.58 -1.98 7.74
N THR A 149 -13.62 -1.25 8.14
CA THR A 149 -14.62 -1.71 9.10
C THR A 149 -15.93 -2.02 8.40
N ASP A 150 -16.50 -3.19 8.62
CA ASP A 150 -17.81 -3.56 8.03
C ASP A 150 -18.98 -2.96 8.81
N GLU A 151 -20.22 -3.14 8.33
CA GLU A 151 -21.41 -2.56 8.97
C GLU A 151 -21.68 -3.06 10.40
N THR A 152 -21.07 -4.19 10.79
CA THR A 152 -21.17 -4.74 12.16
C THR A 152 -20.17 -4.12 13.13
N GLY A 153 -19.25 -3.30 12.62
CA GLY A 153 -18.13 -2.76 13.39
C GLY A 153 -16.91 -3.69 13.42
N THR A 154 -16.89 -4.75 12.61
CA THR A 154 -15.78 -5.69 12.55
C THR A 154 -14.71 -5.18 11.59
N VAL A 155 -13.44 -5.19 12.04
CA VAL A 155 -12.31 -4.88 11.16
C VAL A 155 -12.04 -6.05 10.24
N VAL A 156 -12.02 -5.77 8.94
CA VAL A 156 -11.66 -6.70 7.87
C VAL A 156 -10.39 -6.19 7.21
N CYS A 157 -9.36 -7.03 7.19
CA CYS A 157 -8.08 -6.73 6.55
C CYS A 157 -7.89 -7.61 5.32
N SER A 158 -7.21 -7.06 4.31
CA SER A 158 -6.99 -7.75 3.05
C SER A 158 -6.29 -9.10 3.24
N SER A 159 -6.89 -10.18 2.75
CA SER A 159 -6.39 -11.56 2.85
C SER A 159 -5.43 -11.95 1.71
N SER A 160 -5.55 -11.26 0.57
CA SER A 160 -4.60 -11.25 -0.54
C SER A 160 -4.16 -9.80 -0.82
N ASN A 161 -3.09 -9.59 -1.60
CA ASN A 161 -2.56 -8.26 -1.87
C ASN A 161 -2.16 -7.49 -0.58
N THR A 162 -1.51 -8.15 0.37
CA THR A 162 -0.77 -7.40 1.41
C THR A 162 0.57 -6.96 0.82
N LEU A 163 1.06 -5.77 1.18
CA LEU A 163 2.48 -5.48 1.00
C LEU A 163 3.22 -6.33 2.02
N ASN A 164 3.38 -7.60 1.66
CA ASN A 164 3.60 -8.70 2.60
C ASN A 164 4.86 -8.43 3.42
N VAL A 165 5.90 -7.86 2.81
CA VAL A 165 7.02 -7.25 3.52
C VAL A 165 7.71 -6.17 2.67
N LEU A 166 7.86 -4.97 3.21
CA LEU A 166 8.81 -3.97 2.73
C LEU A 166 10.09 -4.05 3.57
N THR A 167 11.12 -4.73 3.06
CA THR A 167 12.37 -4.99 3.80
C THR A 167 13.49 -4.06 3.36
N ARG A 168 14.24 -3.52 4.33
CA ARG A 168 15.48 -2.79 4.08
C ARG A 168 16.69 -3.73 4.09
N HIS A 169 17.21 -4.04 2.92
CA HIS A 169 18.45 -4.79 2.70
C HIS A 169 19.68 -3.87 2.81
N PRO A 170 20.91 -4.39 2.80
CA PRO A 170 22.10 -3.55 2.56
C PRO A 170 22.17 -3.03 1.13
N GLY A 171 22.77 -1.84 0.92
CA GLY A 171 22.99 -1.28 -0.42
C GLY A 171 21.84 -0.43 -0.96
N LYS A 172 21.74 -0.32 -2.29
CA LYS A 172 20.74 0.49 -3.01
C LYS A 172 19.41 -0.25 -3.06
N GLU A 173 18.35 0.44 -2.64
CA GLU A 173 16.96 -0.06 -2.73
C GLU A 173 16.28 0.46 -3.98
N SER A 174 15.55 -0.43 -4.63
CA SER A 174 14.73 -0.11 -5.79
C SER A 174 13.26 -0.08 -5.39
N PHE A 175 12.49 0.72 -6.09
CA PHE A 175 11.04 0.74 -5.98
C PHE A 175 10.43 -0.51 -6.60
N THR A 176 9.36 -0.97 -5.97
CA THR A 176 8.49 -2.03 -6.46
C THR A 176 7.09 -1.48 -6.61
N ASN A 177 6.35 -1.91 -7.64
CA ASN A 177 4.94 -1.56 -7.80
C ASN A 177 4.13 -2.27 -6.70
N VAL A 178 3.38 -1.49 -5.92
CA VAL A 178 2.53 -1.94 -4.81
C VAL A 178 1.09 -1.42 -4.95
N THR A 179 0.69 -1.13 -6.19
CA THR A 179 -0.58 -0.46 -6.49
C THR A 179 -1.75 -1.25 -5.93
N ASN A 180 -1.81 -2.56 -6.20
CA ASN A 180 -2.94 -3.38 -5.78
C ASN A 180 -2.97 -3.49 -4.26
N GLU A 181 -1.80 -3.66 -3.65
CA GLU A 181 -1.65 -3.91 -2.23
C GLU A 181 -2.13 -2.74 -1.37
N LEU A 182 -1.87 -1.52 -1.83
CA LEU A 182 -2.21 -0.30 -1.08
C LEU A 182 -3.50 0.37 -1.53
N THR A 183 -4.11 -0.07 -2.63
CA THR A 183 -5.33 0.56 -3.18
C THR A 183 -6.52 -0.38 -3.34
N THR A 184 -6.41 -1.63 -2.87
CA THR A 184 -7.52 -2.58 -2.82
C THR A 184 -7.58 -3.30 -1.48
N LEU A 185 -8.76 -3.84 -1.18
CA LEU A 185 -9.02 -4.75 -0.07
C LEU A 185 -9.70 -6.00 -0.62
N THR A 186 -9.08 -7.17 -0.44
CA THR A 186 -9.69 -8.47 -0.73
C THR A 186 -10.10 -9.15 0.56
N GLY A 187 -11.39 -9.39 0.76
CA GLY A 187 -11.88 -9.95 2.00
C GLY A 187 -13.35 -10.30 1.98
N CYS A 188 -13.80 -10.92 3.06
CA CYS A 188 -15.20 -11.18 3.32
C CYS A 188 -15.71 -10.22 4.40
N TYR A 189 -16.81 -9.51 4.13
CA TYR A 189 -17.40 -8.55 5.05
C TYR A 189 -18.92 -8.54 4.95
N VAL A 190 -19.59 -8.06 5.99
CA VAL A 190 -21.05 -7.96 6.00
C VAL A 190 -21.49 -6.65 5.33
N GLN A 191 -22.41 -6.77 4.38
CA GLN A 191 -23.08 -5.64 3.73
C GLN A 191 -24.57 -5.96 3.58
N ASN A 192 -25.44 -5.06 4.06
CA ASN A 192 -26.89 -5.22 4.08
C ASN A 192 -27.35 -6.56 4.69
N GLY A 193 -26.74 -6.95 5.80
CA GLY A 193 -27.02 -8.20 6.53
C GLY A 193 -26.50 -9.47 5.87
N THR A 194 -25.74 -9.38 4.77
CA THR A 194 -25.20 -10.53 4.03
C THR A 194 -23.68 -10.49 3.98
N THR A 195 -23.03 -11.64 4.23
CA THR A 195 -21.59 -11.77 4.03
C THR A 195 -21.28 -11.89 2.54
N ILE A 196 -20.46 -10.97 2.03
CA ILE A 196 -19.93 -10.98 0.67
C ILE A 196 -18.42 -11.10 0.71
N CYS A 197 -17.83 -11.80 -0.27
CA CYS A 197 -16.39 -11.98 -0.39
C CYS A 197 -15.95 -11.47 -1.77
N GLN A 198 -15.11 -10.43 -1.80
CA GLN A 198 -14.68 -9.78 -3.04
C GLN A 198 -13.43 -8.94 -2.84
N THR A 199 -12.84 -8.52 -3.95
CA THR A 199 -11.79 -7.50 -4.03
C THR A 199 -12.43 -6.16 -4.36
N VAL A 200 -12.21 -5.16 -3.50
CA VAL A 200 -12.78 -3.83 -3.69
C VAL A 200 -11.71 -2.75 -3.72
N PRO A 201 -11.89 -1.65 -4.47
CA PRO A 201 -11.00 -0.51 -4.39
C PRO A 201 -11.27 0.25 -3.08
N LEU A 202 -10.32 1.12 -2.68
CA LEU A 202 -10.56 2.04 -1.58
C LEU A 202 -11.83 2.87 -1.82
N PHE A 203 -12.58 3.15 -0.76
CA PHE A 203 -13.78 4.00 -0.80
C PHE A 203 -14.91 3.43 -1.68
N SER A 204 -14.91 2.12 -1.92
CA SER A 204 -16.07 1.42 -2.45
C SER A 204 -17.17 1.30 -1.39
N GLY A 205 -18.42 1.07 -1.81
CA GLY A 205 -19.50 0.79 -0.87
C GLY A 205 -19.28 -0.49 -0.08
N GLY A 206 -19.87 -0.57 1.12
CA GLY A 206 -19.91 -1.78 1.95
C GLY A 206 -18.96 -1.80 3.16
N LEU A 207 -17.97 -0.91 3.21
CA LEU A 207 -17.13 -0.66 4.39
C LEU A 207 -17.33 0.78 4.87
N GLN A 208 -17.27 0.99 6.18
CA GLN A 208 -17.48 2.29 6.84
C GLN A 208 -16.25 3.20 6.72
N ASP A 209 -15.06 2.61 6.72
CA ASP A 209 -13.79 3.30 6.64
C ASP A 209 -12.74 2.44 5.92
N PHE A 210 -11.61 3.06 5.61
CA PHE A 210 -10.41 2.39 5.11
C PHE A 210 -9.18 2.92 5.85
N PHE A 211 -8.24 2.04 6.15
CA PHE A 211 -6.96 2.41 6.73
C PHE A 211 -5.86 1.43 6.32
N TRP A 212 -4.62 1.91 6.28
CA TRP A 212 -3.46 1.04 6.28
C TRP A 212 -3.10 0.69 7.73
N GLN A 213 -3.12 -0.61 8.04
CA GLN A 213 -2.45 -1.15 9.21
C GLN A 213 -0.96 -1.27 8.90
N TYR A 214 -0.16 -0.43 9.55
CA TYR A 214 1.28 -0.38 9.37
C TYR A 214 1.98 -1.10 10.53
N ASP A 215 2.36 -2.34 10.31
CA ASP A 215 3.10 -3.16 11.25
C ASP A 215 4.60 -2.92 11.06
N ASN A 216 5.20 -2.09 11.92
CA ASN A 216 6.59 -1.71 11.82
C ASN A 216 7.51 -2.62 12.64
N ASN A 217 8.38 -3.39 11.97
CA ASN A 217 9.45 -4.18 12.55
C ASN A 217 10.80 -3.48 12.30
N HIS A 218 11.02 -2.36 12.99
CA HIS A 218 12.25 -1.58 12.95
C HIS A 218 12.60 -0.89 11.61
N LEU A 219 11.67 -0.80 10.65
CA LEU A 219 11.88 -0.03 9.42
C LEU A 219 11.88 1.48 9.72
N LYS A 220 12.97 2.14 9.31
CA LYS A 220 13.16 3.59 9.54
C LYS A 220 12.32 4.44 8.60
N LEU A 221 12.27 4.06 7.33
CA LEU A 221 11.58 4.83 6.29
C LEU A 221 11.00 3.88 5.24
N ALA A 222 9.69 3.92 5.06
CA ALA A 222 9.04 3.50 3.84
C ALA A 222 8.80 4.72 2.96
N GLN A 223 9.31 4.71 1.73
CA GLN A 223 9.06 5.76 0.76
C GLN A 223 8.08 5.24 -0.30
N LEU A 224 7.00 5.99 -0.48
CA LEU A 224 5.94 5.73 -1.45
C LEU A 224 5.92 6.83 -2.50
N ARG A 225 5.60 6.46 -3.73
CA ARG A 225 5.40 7.37 -4.86
C ARG A 225 4.11 7.05 -5.58
N PHE A 226 3.31 8.08 -5.82
CA PHE A 226 2.04 7.99 -6.51
C PHE A 226 2.16 8.71 -7.86
N TYR A 227 1.98 7.96 -8.95
CA TYR A 227 2.03 8.48 -10.31
C TYR A 227 0.63 8.44 -10.90
N LEU A 228 0.08 9.60 -11.24
CA LEU A 228 -1.15 9.66 -12.03
C LEU A 228 -0.88 9.03 -13.40
N ASN A 229 -1.76 8.14 -13.81
CA ASN A 229 -1.72 7.60 -15.16
C ASN A 229 -2.35 8.63 -16.12
N PRO A 230 -1.80 8.80 -17.33
CA PRO A 230 -2.35 9.68 -18.34
C PRO A 230 -3.71 9.20 -18.86
#